data_AF-A0A969GRX9-F1
#
_entry.id   AF-A0A969GRX9-F1
#
_cell.length_a   1.000
_cell.length_b   1.000
_cell.length_c   1.000
_cell.angle_alpha   90.00
_cell.angle_beta   90.00
_cell.angle_gamma   90.00
#
_symmetry.space_group_name_H-M   'P 1'
#
loop_
_entity.id
_entity.type
_entity.pdbx_description
1 polymer ?
#
loop_
_entity_poly.entity_id
_entity_poly.type
_entity_poly.pdbx_seq_one_letter_code
_entity_poly.pdbx_strand_id
1 'polypeptide(L)'
;MVWAYVGAGSVTVLFEQPVAIATDTPATDTPAPSTPTIETEATQWFQQGYAAFQGREYQAAATCFQQSIQLDRSVAEAHHNLGLVLANLRRDREAVGHLVEASQLYAQIGNRGAIDQVKHQLETLKTRSTPVAKKQ
;
A
#
# COMPACT_ATOMS: atom_id res chain seq x y z
N MET A 1 29.98 -29.64 23.90
CA MET A 1 30.07 -28.66 22.80
C MET A 1 28.67 -28.15 22.53
N VAL A 2 28.50 -26.83 22.60
CA VAL A 2 27.24 -26.08 22.64
C VAL A 2 27.36 -25.01 21.54
N TRP A 3 26.43 -24.67 20.63
CA TRP A 3 25.00 -24.96 20.39
C TRP A 3 24.69 -24.83 18.87
N ALA A 4 23.46 -25.24 18.53
CA ALA A 4 22.79 -25.14 17.25
C ALA A 4 22.71 -23.72 16.65
N TYR A 5 22.79 -23.62 15.32
CA TYR A 5 22.37 -22.44 14.57
C TYR A 5 21.02 -22.73 13.89
N VAL A 6 19.94 -22.27 14.53
CA VAL A 6 18.61 -22.17 13.91
C VAL A 6 18.53 -20.77 13.31
N GLY A 7 18.80 -20.65 12.02
CA GLY A 7 18.52 -19.44 11.27
C GLY A 7 17.01 -19.31 11.09
N ALA A 8 16.39 -18.49 11.94
CA ALA A 8 14.98 -18.15 11.88
C ALA A 8 14.59 -17.72 10.45
N GLY A 9 13.50 -18.30 9.93
CA GLY A 9 12.90 -17.90 8.66
C GLY A 9 12.49 -16.44 8.71
N SER A 10 13.34 -15.57 8.18
CA SER A 10 13.02 -14.15 8.01
C SER A 10 11.88 -14.05 6.99
N VAL A 11 10.71 -13.61 7.43
CA VAL A 11 9.63 -13.19 6.52
C VAL A 11 10.20 -12.01 5.71
N THR A 12 10.63 -12.27 4.48
CA THR A 12 11.14 -11.23 3.59
C THR A 12 9.99 -10.30 3.25
N VAL A 13 9.96 -9.14 3.90
CA VAL A 13 9.06 -8.04 3.56
C VAL A 13 9.55 -7.49 2.21
N LEU A 14 8.67 -7.48 1.22
CA LEU A 14 9.02 -7.11 -0.16
C LEU A 14 9.03 -5.60 -0.35
N PHE A 15 8.14 -4.91 0.37
CA PHE A 15 7.99 -3.47 0.32
C PHE A 15 8.07 -2.92 1.73
N GLU A 16 9.11 -2.12 2.00
CA GLU A 16 9.35 -1.52 3.32
C GLU A 16 8.82 -0.08 3.43
N GLN A 17 8.52 0.57 2.30
CA GLN A 17 8.08 1.97 2.29
C GLN A 17 6.63 2.09 1.78
N PRO A 18 5.70 2.54 2.63
CA PRO A 18 4.37 2.96 2.20
C PRO A 18 4.41 4.34 1.51
N VAL A 19 3.50 4.58 0.58
CA VAL A 19 3.35 5.89 -0.09
C VAL A 19 2.42 6.75 0.77
N ALA A 20 2.83 7.96 1.14
CA ALA A 20 1.98 8.90 1.84
C ALA A 20 1.04 9.61 0.87
N ILE A 21 -0.20 9.90 1.31
CA ILE A 21 -1.13 10.78 0.59
C ILE A 21 -0.48 12.14 0.35
N ALA A 22 -0.43 12.58 -0.91
CA ALA A 22 0.09 13.89 -1.29
C ALA A 22 -0.98 14.97 -1.05
N THR A 23 -1.48 15.08 0.18
CA THR A 23 -2.32 16.23 0.57
C THR A 23 -1.39 17.38 0.96
N ASP A 24 -1.26 18.35 0.06
CA ASP A 24 -0.66 19.65 0.32
C ASP A 24 -1.42 20.31 1.48
N THR A 25 -0.96 20.14 2.72
CA THR A 25 -1.49 20.90 3.85
C THR A 25 -0.73 22.20 3.99
N PRO A 26 -1.35 23.36 3.77
CA PRO A 26 -1.06 24.50 4.60
C PRO A 26 -2.00 24.46 5.80
N ALA A 27 -1.43 24.55 7.00
CA ALA A 27 -2.14 24.99 8.17
C ALA A 27 -2.82 26.34 7.85
N THR A 28 -4.15 26.39 7.76
CA THR A 28 -4.92 27.63 7.91
C THR A 28 -6.30 27.33 8.46
N ASP A 29 -6.41 27.60 9.75
CA ASP A 29 -7.59 28.03 10.50
C ASP A 29 -8.68 28.68 9.62
N THR A 30 -9.76 27.97 9.30
CA THR A 30 -11.11 28.54 9.00
C THR A 30 -12.16 27.41 8.98
N PRO A 31 -13.18 27.40 9.88
CA PRO A 31 -14.26 26.42 9.84
C PRO A 31 -15.48 26.86 8.97
N ALA A 32 -16.02 25.90 8.21
CA ALA A 32 -17.41 25.75 7.70
C ALA A 32 -17.84 26.51 6.41
N PRO A 33 -18.67 25.91 5.50
CA PRO A 33 -19.77 24.98 5.80
C PRO A 33 -19.73 23.57 5.14
N SER A 34 -20.00 22.56 5.98
CA SER A 34 -20.99 21.49 5.76
C SER A 34 -20.71 20.23 4.91
N THR A 35 -19.48 19.73 4.77
CA THR A 35 -19.16 18.26 4.76
C THR A 35 -17.64 17.97 4.69
N PRO A 36 -16.89 17.92 5.81
CA PRO A 36 -15.54 17.34 5.80
C PRO A 36 -15.41 16.06 6.65
N THR A 37 -16.48 15.54 7.27
CA THR A 37 -16.37 14.34 8.13
C THR A 37 -15.87 13.13 7.36
N ILE A 38 -16.44 12.84 6.19
CA ILE A 38 -16.14 11.62 5.43
C ILE A 38 -14.69 11.62 4.88
N GLU A 39 -14.22 12.76 4.37
CA GLU A 39 -12.85 12.89 3.84
C GLU A 39 -11.78 12.87 4.95
N THR A 40 -12.11 13.46 6.11
CA THR A 40 -11.26 13.40 7.31
C THR A 40 -11.20 11.97 7.87
N GLU A 41 -12.32 11.25 7.89
CA GLU A 41 -12.37 9.85 8.31
C GLU A 41 -11.58 8.96 7.35
N ALA A 42 -11.70 9.14 6.03
CA ALA A 42 -10.92 8.40 5.03
C ALA A 42 -9.42 8.57 5.25
N THR A 43 -9.00 9.81 5.53
CA THR A 43 -7.62 10.17 5.86
C THR A 43 -7.16 9.55 7.17
N GLN A 44 -8.02 9.55 8.20
CA GLN A 44 -7.71 8.92 9.49
C GLN A 44 -7.48 7.42 9.33
N TRP A 45 -8.34 6.71 8.61
CA TRP A 45 -8.17 5.29 8.31
C TRP A 45 -6.89 5.03 7.50
N PHE A 46 -6.55 5.91 6.56
CA PHE A 46 -5.30 5.83 5.81
C PHE A 46 -4.08 5.93 6.74
N GLN A 47 -4.06 6.92 7.63
CA GLN A 47 -2.96 7.13 8.59
C GLN A 47 -2.84 5.96 9.57
N GLN A 48 -3.96 5.40 10.03
CA GLN A 48 -3.97 4.18 10.85
C GLN A 48 -3.41 2.98 10.09
N GLY A 49 -3.80 2.80 8.83
CA GLY A 49 -3.27 1.75 7.96
C GLY A 49 -1.76 1.90 7.72
N TYR A 50 -1.31 3.13 7.55
CA TYR A 50 0.11 3.47 7.41
C TYR A 50 0.90 3.11 8.68
N ALA A 51 0.39 3.48 9.85
CA ALA A 51 1.01 3.12 11.13
C ALA A 51 1.05 1.59 11.34
N ALA A 52 -0.06 0.89 11.04
CA ALA A 52 -0.12 -0.57 11.10
C ALA A 52 0.88 -1.23 10.13
N PHE A 53 1.05 -0.67 8.93
CA PHE A 53 2.05 -1.13 7.96
C PHE A 53 3.47 -1.03 8.53
N GLN A 54 3.81 0.10 9.15
CA GLN A 54 5.10 0.28 9.81
C GLN A 54 5.30 -0.68 10.99
N GLY A 55 4.21 -0.97 11.72
CA GLY A 55 4.16 -2.00 12.75
C GLY A 55 4.28 -3.44 12.24
N ARG A 56 4.38 -3.66 10.92
CA ARG A 56 4.35 -4.98 10.25
C ARG A 56 3.03 -5.73 10.46
N GLU A 57 1.98 -5.03 10.88
CA GLU A 57 0.62 -5.54 11.07
C GLU A 57 -0.14 -5.50 9.75
N TYR A 58 0.33 -6.26 8.77
CA TYR A 58 -0.19 -6.20 7.40
C TYR A 58 -1.69 -6.53 7.29
N GLN A 59 -2.22 -7.43 8.13
CA GLN A 59 -3.65 -7.73 8.14
C GLN A 59 -4.49 -6.52 8.61
N ALA A 60 -4.07 -5.85 9.69
CA ALA A 60 -4.74 -4.66 10.19
C ALA A 60 -4.61 -3.50 9.20
N ALA A 61 -3.42 -3.32 8.61
CA ALA A 61 -3.17 -2.32 7.58
C ALA A 61 -4.11 -2.49 6.38
N ALA A 62 -4.31 -3.74 5.90
CA ALA A 62 -5.23 -4.02 4.79
C ALA A 62 -6.65 -3.54 5.12
N THR A 63 -7.16 -3.88 6.30
CA THR A 63 -8.49 -3.47 6.75
C THR A 63 -8.62 -1.94 6.81
N CYS A 64 -7.62 -1.26 7.36
CA CYS A 64 -7.63 0.21 7.47
C CYS A 64 -7.63 0.88 6.09
N PHE A 65 -6.78 0.42 5.16
CA PHE A 65 -6.78 0.95 3.80
C PHE A 65 -8.08 0.64 3.05
N GLN A 66 -8.70 -0.52 3.29
CA GLN A 66 -10.01 -0.83 2.73
C GLN A 66 -11.11 0.11 3.25
N GLN A 67 -11.09 0.46 4.55
CA GLN A 67 -12.01 1.46 5.11
C GLN A 67 -11.79 2.84 4.48
N SER A 68 -10.53 3.24 4.31
CA SER A 68 -10.18 4.49 3.61
C SER A 68 -10.75 4.52 2.18
N ILE A 69 -10.57 3.44 1.41
CA ILE A 69 -11.12 3.31 0.04
C ILE A 69 -12.65 3.29 0.03
N GLN A 70 -13.30 2.73 1.04
CA GLN A 70 -14.77 2.72 1.11
C GLN A 70 -15.35 4.12 1.30
N LEU A 71 -14.64 4.97 2.04
CA LEU A 71 -15.02 6.36 2.30
C LEU A 71 -14.65 7.25 1.12
N ASP A 72 -13.44 7.10 0.57
CA ASP A 72 -13.01 7.78 -0.65
C ASP A 72 -12.29 6.81 -1.60
N ARG A 73 -12.96 6.52 -2.71
CA ARG A 73 -12.45 5.63 -3.78
C ARG A 73 -11.45 6.32 -4.70
N SER A 74 -11.26 7.63 -4.57
CA SER A 74 -10.36 8.40 -5.44
C SER A 74 -8.92 8.42 -4.94
N VAL A 75 -8.66 7.89 -3.73
CA VAL A 75 -7.33 7.88 -3.11
C VAL A 75 -6.44 6.83 -3.75
N ALA A 76 -5.65 7.24 -4.74
CA ALA A 76 -4.70 6.38 -5.46
C ALA A 76 -3.69 5.71 -4.51
N GLU A 77 -3.21 6.44 -3.51
CA GLU A 77 -2.25 5.98 -2.49
C GLU A 77 -2.84 4.87 -1.62
N ALA A 78 -4.14 4.89 -1.34
CA ALA A 78 -4.79 3.85 -0.55
C ALA A 78 -4.84 2.53 -1.33
N HIS A 79 -5.19 2.59 -2.62
CA HIS A 79 -5.12 1.44 -3.53
C HIS A 79 -3.69 0.91 -3.66
N HIS A 80 -2.71 1.81 -3.80
CA HIS A 80 -1.30 1.46 -3.90
C HIS A 80 -0.83 0.72 -2.64
N ASN A 81 -1.03 1.31 -1.46
CA ASN A 81 -0.60 0.74 -0.18
C ASN A 81 -1.32 -0.59 0.12
N LEU A 82 -2.62 -0.69 -0.19
CA LEU A 82 -3.35 -1.95 -0.06
C LEU A 82 -2.73 -3.04 -0.95
N GLY A 83 -2.32 -2.69 -2.17
CA GLY A 83 -1.58 -3.59 -3.07
C GLY A 83 -0.28 -4.09 -2.45
N LEU A 84 0.53 -3.21 -1.85
CA LEU A 84 1.79 -3.58 -1.19
C LEU A 84 1.57 -4.47 0.03
N VAL A 85 0.56 -4.13 0.84
CA VAL A 85 0.14 -4.93 1.99
C VAL A 85 -0.24 -6.34 1.56
N LEU A 86 -1.08 -6.47 0.53
CA LEU A 86 -1.54 -7.76 0.03
C LEU A 86 -0.38 -8.59 -0.55
N ALA A 87 0.59 -7.95 -1.21
CA ALA A 87 1.79 -8.59 -1.68
C ALA A 87 2.64 -9.16 -0.53
N ASN A 88 2.79 -8.39 0.56
CA ASN A 88 3.46 -8.84 1.79
C ASN A 88 2.71 -10.00 2.47
N LEU A 89 1.37 -10.01 2.40
CA LEU A 89 0.51 -11.12 2.86
C LEU A 89 0.48 -12.34 1.93
N ARG A 90 1.34 -12.36 0.89
CA ARG A 90 1.39 -13.41 -0.14
C ARG A 90 0.16 -13.51 -1.06
N ARG A 91 -0.71 -12.50 -1.05
CA ARG A 91 -1.93 -12.42 -1.86
C ARG A 91 -1.68 -11.67 -3.17
N ASP A 92 -0.76 -12.18 -3.99
CA ASP A 92 -0.25 -11.46 -5.17
C ASP A 92 -1.33 -11.17 -6.22
N ARG A 93 -2.28 -12.08 -6.41
CA ARG A 93 -3.37 -11.89 -7.38
C ARG A 93 -4.21 -10.66 -7.05
N GLU A 94 -4.52 -10.47 -5.77
CA GLU A 94 -5.30 -9.33 -5.30
C GLU A 94 -4.47 -8.06 -5.27
N ALA A 95 -3.20 -8.17 -4.87
CA ALA A 95 -2.24 -7.07 -4.92
C ALA A 95 -2.15 -6.46 -6.32
N VAL A 96 -2.03 -7.30 -7.37
CA VAL A 96 -1.99 -6.85 -8.77
C VAL A 96 -3.25 -6.08 -9.14
N GLY A 97 -4.43 -6.54 -8.74
CA GLY A 97 -5.69 -5.83 -9.01
C GLY A 97 -5.69 -4.41 -8.43
N HIS A 98 -5.33 -4.28 -7.14
CA HIS A 98 -5.29 -2.98 -6.48
C HIS A 98 -4.18 -2.05 -7.02
N LEU A 99 -3.02 -2.59 -7.38
CA LEU A 99 -1.95 -1.83 -8.01
C LEU A 99 -2.36 -1.32 -9.41
N VAL A 100 -3.09 -2.11 -10.20
CA VAL A 100 -3.60 -1.66 -11.50
C VAL A 100 -4.56 -0.49 -11.33
N GLU A 101 -5.52 -0.58 -10.40
CA GLU A 101 -6.42 0.53 -10.08
C GLU A 101 -5.65 1.78 -9.64
N ALA A 102 -4.66 1.63 -8.76
CA ALA A 102 -3.79 2.74 -8.32
C ALA A 102 -3.09 3.41 -9.53
N SER A 103 -2.57 2.62 -10.48
CA SER A 103 -1.93 3.16 -11.68
C SER A 103 -2.88 3.98 -12.56
N GLN A 104 -4.16 3.58 -12.64
CA GLN A 104 -5.18 4.30 -13.39
C GLN A 104 -5.52 5.63 -12.71
N LEU A 105 -5.68 5.63 -11.38
CA LEU A 105 -5.92 6.85 -10.61
C LEU A 105 -4.72 7.81 -10.70
N TYR A 106 -3.48 7.31 -10.57
CA TYR A 106 -2.29 8.12 -10.77
C TYR A 106 -2.18 8.68 -12.19
N ALA A 107 -2.62 7.94 -13.21
CA ALA A 107 -2.69 8.44 -14.58
C ALA A 107 -3.69 9.58 -14.74
N GLN A 108 -4.83 9.52 -14.04
CA GLN A 108 -5.82 10.60 -14.01
C GLN A 108 -5.28 11.86 -13.30
N ILE A 109 -4.56 11.68 -12.19
CA ILE A 109 -3.91 12.77 -11.43
C ILE A 109 -2.68 13.33 -12.19
N GLY A 110 -2.13 12.58 -13.13
CA GLY A 110 -0.90 12.92 -13.85
C GLY A 110 0.39 12.61 -13.08
N ASN A 111 0.32 11.81 -12.02
CA ASN A 111 1.46 11.42 -11.20
C ASN A 111 2.27 10.31 -11.87
N ARG A 112 3.11 10.70 -12.85
CA ARG A 112 3.94 9.76 -13.63
C ARG A 112 4.92 8.98 -12.77
N GLY A 113 5.49 9.59 -11.73
CA GLY A 113 6.44 8.93 -10.84
C GLY A 113 5.83 7.73 -10.11
N ALA A 114 4.62 7.89 -9.58
CA ALA A 114 3.89 6.79 -8.93
C ALA A 114 3.51 5.69 -9.92
N ILE A 115 3.14 6.03 -11.16
CA ILE A 115 2.86 5.03 -12.21
C ILE A 115 4.07 4.15 -12.48
N ASP A 116 5.27 4.73 -12.58
CA ASP A 116 6.49 3.97 -12.83
C ASP A 116 6.87 3.08 -11.63
N GLN A 117 6.65 3.56 -10.40
CA GLN A 117 6.79 2.72 -9.20
C GLN A 117 5.83 1.52 -9.22
N VAL A 118 4.55 1.76 -9.50
CA VAL A 118 3.53 0.71 -9.55
C VAL A 118 3.86 -0.33 -10.64
N LYS A 119 4.31 0.11 -11.82
CA LYS A 119 4.77 -0.81 -12.87
C LYS A 119 5.92 -1.70 -12.39
N HIS A 120 6.92 -1.12 -11.73
CA HIS A 120 8.05 -1.90 -11.21
C HIS A 120 7.61 -2.95 -10.18
N GLN A 121 6.66 -2.59 -9.32
CA GLN A 121 6.11 -3.51 -8.33
C GLN A 121 5.30 -4.63 -8.97
N LEU A 122 4.50 -4.34 -10.00
CA LEU A 122 3.77 -5.34 -10.78
C LEU A 122 4.71 -6.35 -11.43
N GLU A 123 5.83 -5.90 -12.01
CA GLU A 123 6.85 -6.80 -12.57
C GLU A 123 7.51 -7.67 -11.48
N THR A 124 7.79 -7.08 -10.32
CA THR A 124 8.30 -7.83 -9.15
C THR A 124 7.32 -8.92 -8.71
N LEU A 125 6.01 -8.66 -8.70
CA LEU A 125 5.00 -9.67 -8.35
C LEU A 125 4.87 -10.76 -9.42
N LYS A 126 4.98 -10.41 -10.70
CA LYS A 126 4.97 -11.39 -11.81
C LYS A 126 6.13 -12.37 -11.69
N THR A 127 7.34 -11.86 -11.47
CA THR A 127 8.55 -12.69 -11.28
C THR A 127 8.53 -13.54 -10.02
N ARG A 128 7.73 -13.16 -9.01
CA ARG A 128 7.48 -14.02 -7.85
C ARG A 128 6.52 -15.17 -8.15
N SER A 129 5.54 -14.92 -9.03
CA SER A 129 4.53 -15.91 -9.43
C SER A 129 5.07 -16.90 -10.47
N THR A 130 6.00 -16.46 -11.31
CA THR A 130 6.80 -17.35 -12.16
C THR A 130 8.05 -17.75 -11.40
N PRO A 131 8.15 -18.95 -10.81
CA PRO A 131 9.43 -19.40 -10.29
C PRO A 131 10.39 -19.43 -11.48
N VAL A 132 11.29 -18.46 -11.55
CA VAL A 132 12.41 -18.49 -12.49
C VAL A 132 13.16 -19.75 -12.12
N ALA A 133 12.93 -20.80 -12.91
CA ALA A 133 13.72 -22.01 -12.88
C ALA A 133 15.17 -21.55 -12.96
N LYS A 134 15.89 -21.67 -11.85
CA LYS A 134 17.34 -21.52 -11.81
C LYS A 134 17.87 -22.43 -12.91
N LYS A 135 18.35 -21.85 -14.01
CA LYS A 135 19.17 -22.57 -14.97
C LYS A 135 20.36 -23.11 -14.18
N GLN A 136 20.53 -24.42 -14.24
CA GLN A 136 21.71 -25.14 -13.78
C GLN A 136 22.95 -24.65 -14.54
#